data_AF-A0A351JR81-F1
#
_entry.id   AF-A0A351JR81-F1
#
_cell.length_a   1.000
_cell.length_b   1.000
_cell.length_c   1.000
_cell.angle_alpha   90.00
_cell.angle_beta   90.00
_cell.angle_gamma   90.00
#
_symmetry.space_group_name_H-M   'P 1'
#
loop_
_entity.id
_entity.type
_entity.pdbx_description
1 polymer ?
#
loop_
_entity_poly.entity_id
_entity_poly.type
_entity_poly.pdbx_seq_one_letter_code
_entity_poly.pdbx_strand_id
1 'polypeptide(L)'
;MGYSGHKHQKGLKELTIADNHGFVIAPLIVRPVNEHDTILLREGVDGLADFASLIGLDLQDSYMTLGSGFDSVYNKWLIRSHDMIPVIKPNRRGTKDEQKLEQMYADFNEPIYQQRFKIERTFAWQDTYRKLVIRYEKLEATHTGFKYLAYSMINLRAVFGGNSL
;
A
#
# COMPACT_ATOMS: atom_id res chain seq x y z
N MET A 1 -4.99 -15.50 -11.18
CA MET A 1 -5.67 -15.19 -9.90
C MET A 1 -5.40 -16.32 -8.92
N GLY A 2 -5.06 -15.98 -7.69
CA GLY A 2 -4.79 -16.94 -6.62
C GLY A 2 -6.01 -17.15 -5.73
N TYR A 3 -6.09 -18.31 -5.07
CA TYR A 3 -7.11 -18.56 -4.05
C TYR A 3 -6.55 -18.29 -2.65
N SER A 4 -7.26 -17.49 -1.86
CA SER A 4 -6.97 -17.31 -0.45
C SER A 4 -7.67 -18.38 0.38
N GLY A 5 -6.92 -19.27 1.02
CA GLY A 5 -7.48 -20.17 2.02
C GLY A 5 -8.01 -19.42 3.25
N HIS A 6 -7.51 -18.22 3.56
CA HIS A 6 -7.97 -17.43 4.70
C HIS A 6 -9.28 -16.68 4.41
N LYS A 7 -9.40 -16.06 3.23
CA LYS A 7 -10.60 -15.29 2.84
C LYS A 7 -11.62 -16.10 2.05
N HIS A 8 -11.28 -17.34 1.69
CA HIS A 8 -12.09 -18.24 0.86
C HIS A 8 -12.49 -17.63 -0.49
N GLN A 9 -11.60 -16.83 -1.07
CA GLN A 9 -11.86 -16.02 -2.27
C GLN A 9 -10.74 -16.15 -3.30
N LYS A 10 -11.10 -16.14 -4.58
CA LYS A 10 -10.13 -15.98 -5.68
C LYS A 10 -9.95 -14.50 -5.98
N GLY A 11 -8.71 -14.04 -6.11
CA GLY A 11 -8.47 -12.65 -6.44
C GLY A 11 -7.02 -12.33 -6.74
N LEU A 12 -6.73 -11.03 -6.64
CA LEU A 12 -5.41 -10.45 -6.59
C LEU A 12 -5.24 -9.67 -5.28
N LYS A 13 -4.00 -9.60 -4.81
CA LYS A 13 -3.53 -8.61 -3.85
C LYS A 13 -2.87 -7.49 -4.63
N GLU A 14 -3.02 -6.30 -4.09
CA GLU A 14 -2.54 -5.07 -4.66
C GLU A 14 -1.79 -4.31 -3.57
N LEU A 15 -0.55 -3.95 -3.85
CA LEU A 15 0.19 -2.98 -3.06
C LEU A 15 0.33 -1.72 -3.91
N THR A 16 -0.35 -0.67 -3.48
CA THR A 16 -0.28 0.65 -4.09
C THR A 16 0.28 1.62 -3.06
N ILE A 17 1.32 2.34 -3.44
CA ILE A 17 1.94 3.38 -2.60
C ILE A 17 1.47 4.74 -3.09
N ALA A 18 1.02 5.57 -2.14
CA ALA A 18 0.53 6.91 -2.39
C ALA A 18 1.03 7.85 -1.29
N ASP A 19 1.17 9.13 -1.62
CA ASP A 19 1.57 10.15 -0.64
C ASP A 19 0.41 10.70 0.17
N ASN A 20 0.75 11.58 1.11
CA ASN A 20 -0.20 12.28 1.97
C ASN A 20 -1.05 13.34 1.25
N HIS A 21 -0.86 13.58 -0.04
CA HIS A 21 -1.77 14.39 -0.87
C HIS A 21 -2.77 13.50 -1.65
N GLY A 22 -2.60 12.18 -1.59
CA GLY A 22 -3.42 11.22 -2.32
C GLY A 22 -3.02 11.14 -3.80
N PHE A 23 -1.75 11.39 -4.11
CA PHE A 23 -1.14 11.03 -5.39
C PHE A 23 -0.55 9.62 -5.29
N VAL A 24 -0.83 8.79 -6.29
CA VAL A 24 -0.24 7.45 -6.41
C VAL A 24 1.14 7.59 -7.03
N ILE A 25 2.19 7.11 -6.35
CA ILE A 25 3.59 7.40 -6.71
C ILE A 25 4.24 6.26 -7.50
N ALA A 26 4.38 5.04 -6.95
CA ALA A 26 4.89 3.82 -7.63
C ALA A 26 5.29 2.73 -6.61
N PRO A 27 5.59 1.48 -7.05
CA PRO A 27 4.91 0.76 -8.11
C PRO A 27 3.60 0.16 -7.61
N LEU A 28 2.66 -0.01 -8.53
CA LEU A 28 1.49 -0.84 -8.32
C LEU A 28 1.92 -2.31 -8.47
N ILE A 29 1.99 -3.05 -7.37
CA ILE A 29 2.29 -4.48 -7.45
C ILE A 29 0.99 -5.24 -7.30
N VAL A 30 0.63 -5.91 -8.39
CA VAL A 30 -0.47 -6.85 -8.45
C VAL A 30 0.11 -8.26 -8.37
N ARG A 31 -0.38 -9.05 -7.42
CA ARG A 31 -0.02 -10.47 -7.26
C ARG A 31 -1.24 -11.34 -6.99
N PRO A 32 -1.19 -12.64 -7.30
CA PRO A 32 -2.16 -13.62 -6.82
C PRO A 32 -2.32 -13.60 -5.28
N VAL A 33 -3.55 -13.76 -4.76
CA VAL A 33 -3.82 -13.66 -3.30
C VAL A 33 -3.14 -14.77 -2.47
N ASN A 34 -2.72 -15.85 -3.10
CA ASN A 34 -1.99 -16.94 -2.45
C ASN A 34 -0.51 -16.63 -2.19
N GLU A 35 0.03 -15.54 -2.73
CA GLU A 35 1.40 -15.12 -2.42
C GLU A 35 1.48 -14.41 -1.06
N HIS A 36 2.62 -14.60 -0.38
CA HIS A 36 2.90 -14.04 0.94
C HIS A 36 3.17 -12.52 0.87
N ASP A 37 2.56 -11.77 1.79
CA ASP A 37 2.64 -10.30 1.84
C ASP A 37 4.08 -9.77 2.02
N THR A 38 4.98 -10.60 2.57
CA THR A 38 6.42 -10.30 2.72
C THR A 38 7.13 -10.11 1.38
N ILE A 39 6.79 -10.93 0.36
CA ILE A 39 7.38 -10.81 -0.98
C ILE A 39 6.86 -9.54 -1.65
N LEU A 40 5.57 -9.29 -1.50
CA LEU A 40 4.88 -8.13 -2.07
C LEU A 40 5.46 -6.81 -1.56
N LEU A 41 5.70 -6.70 -0.24
CA LEU A 41 6.24 -5.47 0.34
C LEU A 41 7.67 -5.21 -0.10
N ARG A 42 8.51 -6.25 -0.17
CA ARG A 42 9.91 -6.10 -0.62
C ARG A 42 9.99 -5.47 -2.00
N GLU A 43 9.31 -6.05 -2.98
CA GLU A 43 9.30 -5.53 -4.33
C GLU A 43 8.73 -4.09 -4.39
N GLY A 44 7.76 -3.77 -3.53
CA GLY A 44 7.15 -2.43 -3.48
C GLY A 44 8.08 -1.38 -2.93
N VAL A 45 8.77 -1.69 -1.82
CA VAL A 45 9.71 -0.78 -1.18
C VAL A 45 10.96 -0.61 -2.03
N ASP A 46 11.52 -1.70 -2.57
CA ASP A 46 12.70 -1.66 -3.44
C ASP A 46 12.38 -0.83 -4.71
N GLY A 47 11.22 -1.08 -5.35
CA GLY A 47 10.80 -0.32 -6.52
C GLY A 47 10.50 1.16 -6.23
N LEU A 48 10.00 1.49 -5.04
CA LEU A 48 9.82 2.89 -4.61
C LEU A 48 11.17 3.58 -4.44
N ALA A 49 12.14 2.94 -3.78
CA ALA A 49 13.46 3.48 -3.55
C ALA A 49 14.22 3.71 -4.87
N ASP A 50 14.16 2.75 -5.79
CA ASP A 50 14.75 2.87 -7.14
C ASP A 50 14.12 4.05 -7.91
N PHE A 51 12.79 4.17 -7.88
CA PHE A 51 12.09 5.28 -8.52
C PHE A 51 12.46 6.63 -7.91
N ALA A 52 12.49 6.72 -6.58
CA ALA A 52 12.84 7.94 -5.87
C ALA A 52 14.28 8.38 -6.19
N SER A 53 15.23 7.44 -6.19
CA SER A 53 16.61 7.68 -6.61
C SER A 53 16.70 8.19 -8.05
N LEU A 54 15.94 7.59 -8.97
CA LEU A 54 15.92 8.00 -10.38
C LEU A 54 15.43 9.44 -10.59
N ILE A 55 14.45 9.90 -9.82
CA ILE A 55 13.87 11.25 -9.96
C ILE A 55 14.46 12.29 -8.98
N GLY A 56 15.41 11.89 -8.14
CA GLY A 56 16.00 12.76 -7.11
C GLY A 56 15.03 13.10 -5.96
N LEU A 57 14.08 12.21 -5.67
CA LEU A 57 13.18 12.34 -4.51
C LEU A 57 13.88 11.76 -3.28
N ASP A 58 13.93 12.55 -2.20
CA ASP A 58 14.44 12.11 -0.92
C ASP A 58 13.35 11.40 -0.10
N LEU A 59 13.61 10.15 0.29
CA LEU A 59 12.74 9.33 1.13
C LEU A 59 13.21 9.30 2.59
N GLN A 60 14.33 9.93 2.91
CA GLN A 60 14.91 9.90 4.25
C GLN A 60 13.90 10.41 5.29
N ASP A 61 13.81 9.68 6.40
CA ASP A 61 12.91 9.94 7.53
C ASP A 61 11.43 10.03 7.16
N SER A 62 11.04 9.58 5.96
CA SER A 62 9.65 9.54 5.54
C SER A 62 8.89 8.41 6.24
N TYR A 63 7.65 8.68 6.63
CA TYR A 63 6.80 7.70 7.32
C TYR A 63 6.11 6.77 6.32
N MET A 64 6.35 5.47 6.44
CA MET A 64 5.64 4.45 5.66
C MET A 64 4.56 3.78 6.50
N THR A 65 3.30 4.14 6.26
CA THR A 65 2.14 3.57 6.98
C THR A 65 1.65 2.29 6.33
N LEU A 66 1.51 1.19 7.08
CA LEU A 66 0.99 -0.09 6.58
C LEU A 66 -0.01 -0.74 7.55
N GLY A 67 -0.93 -1.53 6.99
CA GLY A 67 -1.89 -2.31 7.78
C GLY A 67 -1.23 -3.46 8.56
N SER A 68 -1.94 -4.01 9.55
CA SER A 68 -1.41 -5.04 10.45
C SER A 68 -1.05 -6.37 9.79
N GLY A 69 -1.50 -6.62 8.56
CA GLY A 69 -1.04 -7.78 7.78
C GLY A 69 0.46 -7.72 7.45
N PHE A 70 1.05 -6.52 7.43
CA PHE A 70 2.47 -6.31 7.17
C PHE A 70 3.33 -6.25 8.44
N ASP A 71 2.74 -6.44 9.62
CA ASP A 71 3.49 -6.37 10.89
C ASP A 71 4.40 -7.60 11.03
N SER A 72 5.66 -7.43 10.64
CA SER A 72 6.72 -8.42 10.83
C SER A 72 8.06 -7.72 11.09
N VAL A 73 8.96 -8.43 11.78
CA VAL A 73 10.32 -7.93 12.05
C VAL A 73 11.05 -7.62 10.75
N TYR A 74 10.93 -8.49 9.76
CA TYR A 74 11.57 -8.33 8.46
C TYR A 74 11.04 -7.09 7.71
N ASN A 75 9.73 -6.87 7.68
CA ASN A 75 9.14 -5.72 6.98
C ASN A 75 9.57 -4.40 7.62
N LYS A 76 9.65 -4.34 8.96
CA LYS A 76 10.16 -3.16 9.67
C LYS A 76 11.63 -2.90 9.37
N TRP A 77 12.43 -3.97 9.29
CA TRP A 77 13.85 -3.86 8.91
C TRP A 77 14.02 -3.37 7.48
N LEU A 78 13.27 -3.92 6.52
CA LEU A 78 13.29 -3.55 5.11
C LEU A 78 12.99 -2.05 4.91
N ILE A 79 11.97 -1.51 5.60
CA ILE A 79 11.64 -0.09 5.48
C ILE A 79 12.79 0.77 6.02
N ARG A 80 13.38 0.38 7.16
CA ARG A 80 14.51 1.09 7.77
C ARG A 80 15.79 1.00 6.95
N SER A 81 16.01 -0.08 6.20
CA SER A 81 17.20 -0.21 5.33
C SER A 81 17.17 0.74 4.13
N HIS A 82 16.02 1.35 3.86
CA HIS A 82 15.82 2.40 2.86
C HIS A 82 15.61 3.78 3.51
N ASP A 83 16.12 3.97 4.74
CA ASP A 83 16.07 5.22 5.51
C ASP A 83 14.67 5.79 5.79
N MET A 84 13.63 4.94 5.73
CA MET A 84 12.25 5.29 6.06
C MET A 84 11.84 4.84 7.46
N ILE A 85 10.80 5.47 8.01
CA ILE A 85 10.25 5.19 9.33
C ILE A 85 9.00 4.29 9.20
N PRO A 86 9.05 3.02 9.66
CA PRO A 86 7.90 2.12 9.56
C PRO A 86 6.82 2.47 10.59
N VAL A 87 5.59 2.73 10.11
CA VAL A 87 4.39 2.93 10.93
C VAL A 87 3.38 1.84 10.60
N ILE A 88 3.60 0.66 11.17
CA ILE A 88 2.79 -0.54 10.89
C ILE A 88 1.89 -0.83 12.08
N LYS A 89 0.58 -0.97 11.84
CA LYS A 89 -0.38 -1.29 12.91
C LYS A 89 -0.01 -2.62 13.58
N PRO A 90 0.13 -2.68 14.92
CA PRO A 90 0.40 -3.92 15.64
C PRO A 90 -0.60 -5.04 15.31
N ASN A 91 -0.09 -6.24 15.04
CA ASN A 91 -0.91 -7.40 14.77
C ASN A 91 -1.13 -8.24 16.04
N ARG A 92 -2.33 -8.13 16.62
CA ARG A 92 -2.76 -8.92 17.80
C ARG A 92 -2.64 -10.43 17.62
N ARG A 93 -2.66 -10.95 16.38
CA ARG A 93 -2.50 -12.40 16.11
C ARG A 93 -1.07 -12.89 16.32
N GLY A 94 -0.08 -11.99 16.32
CA GLY A 94 1.34 -12.33 16.43
C GLY A 94 1.81 -12.66 17.84
N THR A 95 1.04 -12.31 18.87
CA THR A 95 1.36 -12.63 20.27
C THR A 95 0.09 -12.73 21.11
N LYS A 96 0.04 -13.69 22.04
CA LYS A 96 -1.01 -13.78 23.07
C LYS A 96 -0.61 -13.16 24.40
N ASP A 97 0.64 -12.72 24.50
CA ASP A 97 1.19 -12.02 25.66
C ASP A 97 0.66 -10.58 25.73
N GLU A 98 -0.07 -10.27 26.79
CA GLU A 98 -0.70 -8.96 27.01
C GLU A 98 0.33 -7.86 27.23
N GLN A 99 1.42 -8.11 27.99
CA GLN A 99 2.44 -7.10 28.26
C GLN A 99 3.17 -6.70 26.98
N LYS A 100 3.50 -7.70 26.15
CA LYS A 100 4.11 -7.45 24.84
C LYS A 100 3.16 -6.68 23.93
N LEU A 101 1.86 -6.96 23.99
CA LEU A 101 0.87 -6.27 23.18
C LEU A 101 0.72 -4.81 23.60
N GLU A 102 0.64 -4.53 24.90
CA GLU A 102 0.59 -3.18 25.45
C GLU A 102 1.81 -2.36 25.01
N GLN A 103 3.01 -2.93 25.12
CA GLN A 103 4.24 -2.27 24.67
C GLN A 103 4.19 -1.96 23.17
N MET A 104 3.75 -2.92 22.33
CA MET A 104 3.63 -2.69 20.88
C MET A 104 2.68 -1.54 20.53
N TYR A 105 1.59 -1.38 21.27
CA TYR A 105 0.66 -0.25 21.08
C TYR A 105 1.19 1.05 21.67
N ALA A 106 1.96 1.01 22.76
CA ALA A 106 2.60 2.19 23.34
C ALA A 106 3.65 2.79 22.39
N ASP A 107 4.43 1.94 21.71
CA ASP A 107 5.43 2.37 20.73
C ASP A 107 4.83 2.75 19.36
N PHE A 108 3.52 2.55 19.17
CA PHE A 108 2.86 2.79 17.91
C PHE A 108 2.47 4.25 17.73
N ASN A 109 2.97 4.87 16.66
CA ASN A 109 2.63 6.25 16.31
C ASN A 109 1.24 6.33 15.66
N GLU A 110 0.20 6.25 16.48
CA GLU A 110 -1.22 6.33 16.06
C GLU A 110 -1.54 7.64 15.30
N PRO A 111 -1.09 8.84 15.72
CA PRO A 111 -1.38 10.08 14.98
C PRO A 111 -0.88 10.06 13.52
N ILE A 112 0.32 9.52 13.27
CA ILE A 112 0.82 9.35 11.90
C ILE A 112 0.01 8.28 11.17
N TYR A 113 -0.30 7.17 11.83
CA TYR A 113 -1.10 6.11 11.21
C TYR A 113 -2.50 6.58 10.78
N GLN A 114 -3.14 7.47 11.52
CA GLN A 114 -4.45 8.02 11.16
C GLN A 114 -4.45 8.78 9.82
N GLN A 115 -3.30 9.27 9.35
CA GLN A 115 -3.18 9.91 8.04
C GLN A 115 -3.50 8.95 6.88
N ARG A 116 -3.52 7.63 7.11
CA ARG A 116 -3.96 6.63 6.14
C ARG A 116 -5.36 6.88 5.59
N PHE A 117 -6.23 7.61 6.29
CA PHE A 117 -7.54 8.01 5.78
C PHE A 117 -7.45 8.70 4.41
N LYS A 118 -6.38 9.47 4.17
CA LYS A 118 -6.13 10.13 2.88
C LYS A 118 -5.89 9.11 1.76
N ILE A 119 -5.23 8.00 2.10
CA ILE A 119 -4.99 6.87 1.19
C ILE A 119 -6.29 6.08 0.97
N GLU A 120 -7.03 5.80 2.04
CA GLU A 120 -8.34 5.12 1.96
C GLU A 120 -9.31 5.90 1.06
N ARG A 121 -9.33 7.24 1.14
CA ARG A 121 -10.08 8.10 0.22
C ARG A 121 -9.61 7.95 -1.24
N THR A 122 -8.30 7.82 -1.46
CA THR A 122 -7.74 7.61 -2.80
C THR A 122 -8.19 6.27 -3.39
N PHE A 123 -8.24 5.22 -2.57
CA PHE A 123 -8.81 3.93 -2.99
C PHE A 123 -10.33 3.99 -3.17
N ALA A 124 -11.06 4.79 -2.40
CA ALA A 124 -12.48 5.01 -2.65
C ALA A 124 -12.74 5.66 -4.02
N TRP A 125 -11.86 6.57 -4.49
CA TRP A 125 -11.97 7.09 -5.86
C TRP A 125 -11.70 6.02 -6.91
N GLN A 126 -10.75 5.13 -6.68
CA GLN A 126 -10.51 3.99 -7.57
C GLN A 126 -11.77 3.11 -7.70
N ASP A 127 -12.52 2.92 -6.62
CA ASP A 127 -13.75 2.11 -6.64
C ASP A 127 -14.88 2.74 -7.47
N THR A 128 -14.79 4.04 -7.81
CA THR A 128 -15.74 4.69 -8.73
C THR A 128 -15.57 4.23 -10.18
N TYR A 129 -14.39 3.72 -10.54
CA TYR A 129 -14.11 3.20 -11.88
C TYR A 129 -14.72 1.80 -12.02
N ARG A 130 -15.96 1.72 -12.52
CA ARG A 130 -16.72 0.46 -12.68
C ARG A 130 -15.95 -0.66 -13.41
N LYS A 131 -15.04 -0.29 -14.32
CA LYS A 131 -14.16 -1.22 -15.04
C LYS A 131 -13.22 -2.00 -14.12
N LEU A 132 -12.87 -1.45 -12.95
CA LEU A 132 -11.97 -2.06 -11.98
C LEU A 132 -12.70 -2.81 -10.84
N VAL A 133 -13.99 -2.56 -10.64
CA VAL A 133 -14.79 -3.18 -9.56
C VAL A 133 -14.90 -4.70 -9.77
N ILE A 134 -15.14 -5.13 -11.00
CA ILE A 134 -15.17 -6.55 -11.38
C ILE A 134 -14.10 -6.78 -12.43
N ARG A 135 -13.19 -7.72 -12.15
CA ARG A 135 -12.17 -8.13 -13.11
C ARG A 135 -12.77 -9.03 -14.19
N TYR A 136 -12.78 -8.54 -15.42
CA TYR A 136 -13.13 -9.32 -16.62
C TYR A 136 -11.90 -9.73 -17.43
N GLU A 137 -10.74 -9.17 -17.12
CA GLU A 137 -9.51 -9.31 -17.87
C GLU A 137 -8.85 -10.67 -17.58
N LYS A 138 -8.64 -11.45 -18.65
CA LYS A 138 -7.92 -12.73 -18.57
C LYS A 138 -6.44 -12.54 -18.24
N LEU A 139 -5.79 -11.55 -18.85
CA LEU A 139 -4.37 -11.25 -18.66
C LEU A 139 -4.17 -10.29 -17.49
N GLU A 140 -3.12 -10.53 -16.70
CA GLU A 140 -2.73 -9.67 -15.59
C GLU A 140 -2.18 -8.32 -16.06
N ALA A 141 -1.40 -8.31 -17.15
CA ALA A 141 -0.90 -7.09 -17.76
C ALA A 141 -2.03 -6.12 -18.15
N THR A 142 -3.13 -6.64 -18.72
CA THR A 142 -4.28 -5.81 -19.11
C THR A 142 -4.99 -5.22 -17.88
N HIS A 143 -5.20 -6.01 -16.83
CA HIS A 143 -5.81 -5.51 -15.59
C HIS A 143 -4.94 -4.43 -14.94
N THR A 144 -3.63 -4.68 -14.88
CA THR A 144 -2.63 -3.74 -14.34
C THR A 144 -2.59 -2.45 -15.17
N GLY A 145 -2.71 -2.53 -16.50
CA GLY A 145 -2.80 -1.36 -17.37
C GLY A 145 -4.02 -0.48 -17.08
N PHE A 146 -5.20 -1.08 -16.85
CA PHE A 146 -6.39 -0.31 -16.46
C PHE A 146 -6.24 0.35 -15.09
N LYS A 147 -5.53 -0.29 -14.16
CA LYS A 147 -5.20 0.31 -12.86
C LYS A 147 -4.28 1.51 -13.00
N TYR A 148 -3.21 1.39 -13.80
CA TYR A 148 -2.34 2.52 -14.10
C TYR A 148 -3.10 3.68 -14.74
N LEU A 149 -4.03 3.40 -15.65
CA LEU A 149 -4.88 4.43 -16.26
C LEU A 149 -5.75 5.12 -15.20
N ALA A 150 -6.42 4.36 -14.33
CA ALA A 150 -7.25 4.93 -13.28
C ALA A 150 -6.43 5.79 -12.29
N TYR A 151 -5.26 5.31 -11.86
CA TYR A 151 -4.37 6.08 -10.98
C TYR A 151 -3.80 7.32 -11.66
N SER A 152 -3.50 7.25 -12.96
CA SER A 152 -3.11 8.42 -13.74
C SER A 152 -4.25 9.45 -13.77
N MET A 153 -5.49 9.03 -14.00
CA MET A 153 -6.65 9.94 -13.96
C MET A 153 -6.88 10.53 -12.56
N ILE A 154 -6.71 9.72 -11.51
CA ILE A 154 -6.79 10.15 -10.11
C ILE A 154 -5.74 11.22 -9.80
N ASN A 155 -4.50 11.05 -10.28
CA ASN A 155 -3.43 12.04 -10.09
C ASN A 155 -3.70 13.31 -10.90
N LEU A 156 -4.14 13.15 -12.15
CA LEU A 156 -4.43 14.27 -13.06
C LEU A 156 -5.68 15.07 -12.68
N ARG A 157 -6.48 14.63 -11.70
CA ARG A 157 -7.59 15.43 -11.15
C ARG A 157 -7.11 16.80 -10.66
N ALA A 158 -5.90 16.89 -10.11
CA ALA A 158 -5.33 18.13 -9.61
C ALA A 158 -5.04 19.14 -10.75
N VAL A 159 -4.87 18.64 -11.98
CA VAL A 159 -4.54 19.44 -13.17
C VAL A 159 -5.81 19.78 -13.97
N PHE A 160 -6.71 18.81 -14.16
CA PHE A 160 -7.87 18.95 -15.05
C PHE A 160 -9.22 19.05 -14.34
N GLY A 161 -9.28 18.85 -13.02
CA GLY A 161 -10.52 18.85 -12.25
C GLY A 161 -11.08 20.24 -11.97
N GLY A 162 -11.00 21.16 -12.93
CA GLY A 162 -11.37 22.56 -12.78
C GLY A 162 -12.60 22.78 -11.87
N ASN A 163 -12.38 23.56 -10.81
CA ASN A 163 -13.28 24.09 -9.79
C ASN A 163 -13.51 23.28 -8.48
N SER A 164 -13.15 24.00 -7.39
CA SER A 164 -13.63 23.92 -5.99
C SER A 164 -13.17 22.75 -5.10
N LEU A 165 -12.16 23.05 -4.27
CA LEU A 165 -12.34 23.04 -2.81
C LEU A 165 -12.50 24.48 -2.35
#